data_AF-R1FYS3-F1
#
_entry.id   AF-R1FYS3-F1
#
_cell.length_a   1.000
_cell.length_b   1.000
_cell.length_c   1.000
_cell.angle_alpha   90.00
_cell.angle_beta   90.00
_cell.angle_gamma   90.00
#
_symmetry.space_group_name_H-M   'P 1'
#
loop_
_entity.id
_entity.type
_entity.pdbx_description
1 polymer ?
#
loop_
_entity_poly.entity_id
_entity_poly.type
_entity_poly.pdbx_seq_one_letter_code
_entity_poly.pdbx_strand_id
1 'polypeptide(L)'
;GGRTALSGEPAEEAVRLLGAQGTAPADRLDLEPDADPNEIYEAGLDALRRWRHEAERPDRPHAERAAAHVVVRSAEGLLSLFA
;
A
#
# COMPACT_ATOMS: atom_id res chain seq x y z
N GLY A 1 -1.08 -11.39 -11.85
CA GLY A 1 -1.09 -10.07 -11.19
C GLY A 1 -2.30 -9.29 -11.68
N GLY A 2 -3.18 -8.86 -10.79
CA GLY A 2 -4.36 -8.07 -11.15
C GLY A 2 -3.97 -6.63 -11.42
N ARG A 3 -4.38 -6.08 -12.57
CA ARG A 3 -4.21 -4.65 -12.87
C ARG A 3 -5.11 -3.86 -11.92
N THR A 4 -4.54 -2.96 -11.13
CA THR A 4 -5.33 -2.00 -10.36
C THR A 4 -5.98 -1.01 -11.34
N ALA A 5 -7.11 -0.42 -10.95
CA ALA A 5 -7.73 0.66 -11.73
C ALA A 5 -6.93 1.98 -11.69
N LEU A 6 -5.85 2.00 -10.90
CA LEU A 6 -4.95 3.13 -10.69
C LEU A 6 -3.97 3.24 -11.86
N SER A 7 -3.44 4.44 -12.10
CA SER A 7 -2.50 4.72 -13.18
C SER A 7 -1.31 5.55 -12.70
N GLY A 8 -0.14 5.37 -13.32
CA GLY A 8 1.10 6.07 -12.98
C GLY A 8 1.74 5.55 -11.70
N GLU A 9 2.52 6.40 -11.02
CA GLU A 9 3.19 6.10 -9.73
C GLU A 9 2.30 5.39 -8.70
N PRO A 10 1.04 5.81 -8.43
CA PRO A 10 0.18 5.11 -7.50
C PRO A 10 -0.08 3.63 -7.88
N ALA A 11 -0.06 3.30 -9.17
CA ALA A 11 -0.31 1.93 -9.61
C ALA A 11 0.83 0.99 -9.22
N GLU A 12 2.08 1.46 -9.29
CA GLU A 12 3.27 0.64 -8.98
C GLU A 12 3.39 0.40 -7.48
N GLU A 13 3.23 1.46 -6.68
CA GLU A 13 3.19 1.35 -5.22
C GLU A 13 2.04 0.42 -4.78
N ALA A 14 0.84 0.56 -5.38
CA ALA A 14 -0.28 -0.34 -5.09
C ALA A 14 0.06 -1.80 -5.39
N VAL A 15 0.74 -2.09 -6.51
CA VAL A 15 1.13 -3.46 -6.88
C VAL A 15 2.12 -4.04 -5.86
N ARG A 16 3.09 -3.25 -5.37
CA ARG A 16 4.01 -3.65 -4.29
C ARG A 16 3.28 -3.89 -2.98
N LEU A 17 2.47 -2.95 -2.54
CA LEU A 17 1.70 -3.06 -1.29
C LEU A 17 0.69 -4.21 -1.30
N LEU A 18 0.16 -4.61 -2.46
CA LEU A 18 -0.71 -5.79 -2.60
C LEU A 18 0.07 -7.12 -2.55
N GLY A 19 1.39 -7.07 -2.49
CA GLY A 19 2.26 -8.23 -2.40
C GLY A 19 2.53 -8.93 -3.73
N ALA A 20 2.27 -8.26 -4.86
CA ALA A 20 2.43 -8.88 -6.17
C ALA A 20 3.90 -9.02 -6.60
N GLN A 21 4.82 -8.33 -5.92
CA GLN A 21 6.27 -8.32 -6.18
C GLN A 21 7.09 -8.91 -5.02
N GLY A 22 6.42 -9.46 -4.00
CA GLY A 22 7.05 -9.94 -2.77
C GLY A 22 6.08 -9.80 -1.61
N THR A 23 6.09 -10.75 -0.66
CA THR A 23 5.13 -10.75 0.46
C THR A 23 5.77 -10.33 1.78
N ALA A 24 7.10 -10.18 1.84
CA ALA A 24 7.75 -9.66 3.04
C ALA A 24 7.38 -8.19 3.25
N PRO A 25 7.30 -7.71 4.51
CA PRO A 25 6.95 -6.31 4.77
C PRO A 25 7.87 -5.29 4.06
N ALA A 26 9.18 -5.56 4.01
CA ALA A 26 10.15 -4.70 3.31
C ALA A 26 9.88 -4.64 1.80
N ASP A 27 9.69 -5.80 1.13
CA ASP A 27 9.36 -5.85 -0.31
C ASP A 27 8.10 -5.04 -0.65
N ARG A 28 7.09 -5.12 0.23
CA ARG A 28 5.80 -4.46 0.02
C ARG A 28 5.86 -2.95 0.20
N LEU A 29 6.83 -2.47 0.99
CA LEU A 29 7.05 -1.06 1.29
C LEU A 29 8.20 -0.46 0.50
N ASP A 30 8.85 -1.23 -0.40
CA ASP A 30 9.99 -0.79 -1.20
C ASP A 30 11.19 -0.36 -0.33
N LEU A 31 11.39 -1.08 0.78
CA LEU A 31 12.50 -0.90 1.71
C LEU A 31 13.60 -1.93 1.49
N GLU A 32 14.78 -1.66 2.02
CA GLU A 32 15.87 -2.63 2.03
C GLU A 32 15.46 -3.90 2.81
N PRO A 33 15.87 -5.11 2.39
CA PRO A 33 15.45 -6.36 3.05
C PRO A 33 15.85 -6.49 4.52
N ASP A 34 16.83 -5.71 4.99
CA ASP A 34 17.30 -5.66 6.37
C ASP A 34 16.81 -4.42 7.14
N ALA A 35 15.84 -3.68 6.61
CA ALA A 35 15.21 -2.55 7.27
C ALA A 35 14.72 -2.90 8.68
N ASP A 36 14.95 -1.98 9.62
CA ASP A 36 14.59 -2.19 11.02
C ASP A 36 13.06 -2.30 11.18
N PRO A 37 12.54 -3.15 12.07
CA PRO A 37 11.10 -3.28 12.29
C PRO A 37 10.38 -1.95 12.57
N ASN A 38 11.03 -0.98 13.22
CA ASN A 38 10.46 0.34 13.45
C ASN A 38 10.37 1.18 12.17
N GLU A 39 11.37 1.09 11.28
CA GLU A 39 11.36 1.73 9.97
C GLU A 39 10.22 1.17 9.10
N ILE A 40 10.07 -0.15 9.10
CA ILE A 40 8.98 -0.84 8.40
C ILE A 40 7.62 -0.38 8.94
N TYR A 41 7.48 -0.27 10.25
CA TYR A 41 6.23 0.16 10.88
C TYR A 41 5.87 1.61 10.51
N GLU A 42 6.81 2.55 10.61
CA GLU A 42 6.59 3.96 10.25
C GLU A 42 6.26 4.11 8.75
N ALA A 43 6.99 3.42 7.87
CA ALA A 43 6.70 3.40 6.43
C ALA A 43 5.29 2.84 6.14
N GLY A 44 4.88 1.79 6.87
CA GLY A 44 3.54 1.23 6.79
C GLY A 44 2.45 2.22 7.21
N LEU A 45 2.68 3.01 8.27
CA LEU A 45 1.77 4.06 8.70
C LEU A 45 1.63 5.18 7.67
N ASP A 46 2.75 5.59 7.07
CA ASP A 46 2.75 6.63 6.03
C ASP A 46 2.05 6.18 4.75
N ALA A 47 2.29 4.94 4.32
CA ALA A 47 1.53 4.32 3.23
C ALA A 47 0.03 4.30 3.57
N LEU A 48 -0.35 3.84 4.77
CA LEU A 48 -1.75 3.78 5.19
C LEU A 48 -2.44 5.16 5.15
N ARG A 49 -1.79 6.21 5.65
CA ARG A 49 -2.32 7.58 5.61
C ARG A 49 -2.53 8.07 4.18
N ARG A 50 -1.54 7.86 3.31
CA ARG A 50 -1.60 8.24 1.89
C ARG A 50 -2.72 7.53 1.14
N TRP A 51 -2.84 6.21 1.31
CA TRP A 51 -3.86 5.41 0.62
C TRP A 51 -5.28 5.66 1.13
N ARG A 52 -5.45 6.00 2.41
CA ARG A 52 -6.73 6.50 2.93
C ARG A 52 -7.13 7.80 2.25
N HIS A 53 -6.20 8.75 2.12
CA HIS A 53 -6.46 9.99 1.40
C HIS A 53 -6.89 9.72 -0.05
N GLU A 54 -6.15 8.91 -0.80
CA GLU A 54 -6.50 8.58 -2.20
C GLU A 54 -7.86 7.86 -2.32
N ALA A 55 -8.20 7.00 -1.37
CA ALA A 55 -9.49 6.32 -1.34
C ALA A 55 -10.68 7.28 -1.12
N GLU A 56 -10.44 8.40 -0.43
CA GLU A 56 -11.47 9.38 -0.07
C GLU A 56 -11.59 10.56 -1.07
N ARG A 57 -10.76 10.59 -2.12
CA ARG A 57 -10.73 11.70 -3.09
C ARG A 57 -12.03 11.82 -3.90
N PRO A 58 -12.80 12.92 -3.76
CA PRO A 58 -14.10 13.05 -4.42
C PRO A 58 -13.99 13.22 -5.94
N ASP A 59 -12.86 13.72 -6.43
CA ASP A 59 -12.55 13.98 -7.83
C ASP A 59 -12.11 12.73 -8.61
N ARG A 60 -11.93 11.59 -7.92
CA ARG A 60 -11.49 10.33 -8.54
C ARG A 60 -12.66 9.43 -8.96
N PRO A 61 -12.53 8.66 -10.06
CA PRO A 61 -13.49 7.64 -10.44
C PRO A 61 -13.71 6.63 -9.31
N HIS A 62 -14.94 6.11 -9.21
CA HIS A 62 -15.28 5.09 -8.20
C HIS A 62 -14.34 3.87 -8.24
N ALA A 63 -13.92 3.43 -9.43
CA ALA A 63 -13.02 2.30 -9.58
C ALA A 63 -11.62 2.56 -8.98
N GLU A 64 -11.08 3.77 -9.12
CA GLU A 64 -9.80 4.17 -8.52
C GLU A 64 -9.91 4.21 -6.99
N ARG A 65 -10.98 4.81 -6.44
CA ARG A 65 -11.22 4.83 -4.99
C ARG A 65 -11.38 3.43 -4.41
N ALA A 66 -12.12 2.57 -5.10
CA ALA A 66 -12.30 1.18 -4.71
C ALA A 66 -10.96 0.41 -4.70
N ALA A 67 -10.11 0.62 -5.72
CA ALA A 67 -8.77 0.05 -5.75
C ALA A 67 -7.91 0.56 -4.59
N ALA A 68 -7.93 1.88 -4.30
CA ALA A 68 -7.22 2.45 -3.16
C ALA A 68 -7.69 1.86 -1.82
N HIS A 69 -9.00 1.63 -1.62
CA HIS A 69 -9.50 0.95 -0.42
C HIS A 69 -8.97 -0.49 -0.27
N VAL A 70 -8.72 -1.21 -1.37
CA VAL A 70 -8.08 -2.54 -1.29
C VAL A 70 -6.65 -2.41 -0.79
N VAL A 71 -5.90 -1.40 -1.27
CA VAL A 71 -4.53 -1.12 -0.81
C VAL A 71 -4.52 -0.71 0.68
N VAL A 72 -5.49 0.08 1.14
CA VAL A 72 -5.65 0.42 2.57
C VAL A 72 -5.75 -0.82 3.44
N ARG A 73 -6.65 -1.76 3.11
CA ARG A 73 -6.79 -3.02 3.87
C ARG A 73 -5.51 -3.86 3.84
N SER A 74 -4.80 -3.80 2.73
CA SER A 74 -3.53 -4.48 2.53
C SER A 74 -2.44 -3.94 3.46
N ALA A 75 -2.35 -2.60 3.57
CA ALA A 75 -1.44 -1.93 4.50
C ALA A 75 -1.83 -2.17 5.97
N GLU A 76 -3.11 -2.16 6.31
CA GLU A 76 -3.61 -2.51 7.65
C GLU A 76 -3.23 -3.94 8.04
N GLY A 77 -3.39 -4.90 7.11
CA GLY A 77 -2.95 -6.27 7.31
C GLY A 77 -1.44 -6.39 7.53
N LEU A 78 -0.63 -5.60 6.81
CA LEU A 78 0.82 -5.53 7.03
C LEU A 78 1.15 -4.99 8.42
N LEU A 79 0.54 -3.88 8.83
CA LEU A 79 0.78 -3.26 10.14
C LEU A 79 0.38 -4.16 11.32
N SER A 80 -0.60 -5.04 11.12
CA SER A 80 -1.01 -6.01 12.15
C SER A 80 0.09 -7.00 12.56
N LEU A 81 1.18 -7.11 11.78
CA LEU A 81 2.34 -7.95 12.09
C LEU A 81 3.24 -7.34 13.19
N PHE A 82 3.04 -6.07 13.52
CA PHE A 82 3.87 -5.29 14.45
C PHE A 82 3.12 -4.92 15.74
N ALA A 83 1.89 -5.41 15.92
CA ALA A 83 1.00 -5.12 17.04
C ALA A 83 1.04 -6.20 18.14
#